data_AF-A0A246ST89-F1
#
_entry.id   AF-A0A246ST89-F1
#
_cell.length_a   1.000
_cell.length_b   1.000
_cell.length_c   1.000
_cell.angle_alpha   90.00
_cell.angle_beta   90.00
_cell.angle_gamma   90.00
#
_symmetry.space_group_name_H-M   'P 1'
#
loop_
_entity.id
_entity.type
_entity.pdbx_description
1 polymer ?
#
loop_
_entity_poly.entity_id
_entity_poly.type
_entity_poly.pdbx_seq_one_letter_code
_entity_poly.pdbx_strand_id
1 'polypeptide(L)'
;MKNESASTWQNLPTIVELTEDGVKKKQSARKMAEMLDDVLDFPESEGGKASAAALAKGGASVETLVKDFRFGAEDVPTLVRSAAPLLNLAHGLRYTEEQPDIEELRAVAIAAVGRYERDLASARISPERARAAHYVVCATVDDVVLSKAWGVRAGWARSGLVSTFHMDVTGGERVFDLLDHFHQSPGANKDLLLLIYLCLSLAFEGRTRVSARGGLELGRIRDSLYKTLLGQYGVFERELSPHWKGVSARHQPLRTAAALWTLLSVLTLILALGYLFFTLSLNRASDGTFERLAKLPPRDTPSVLVKIPEPPRAPPPVVVAETPPQPPPPQVKPPSRLDNLLAFLQPEVEKKLVTLSDSNGRLLVRISNSGLFATGSAEVSEKFHDLLQRIGGALAAEKFRAVVVGYTDNVPIRTIQFPSNWHLSEARAKAVGDILSAFTGPGAILTEGRAESDPIAANDTQEGREMNRRTEILVLTDPSERLSDVGFKAPPLQAENPNETAPAAGGASR
;
A
#
# COMPACT_ATOMS: atom_id res chain seq x y z
N MET A 1 16.06 -14.96 -46.68
CA MET A 1 16.38 -14.14 -45.50
C MET A 1 15.63 -14.73 -44.32
N LYS A 2 16.30 -15.54 -43.49
CA LYS A 2 15.77 -15.99 -42.20
C LYS A 2 16.43 -15.11 -41.15
N ASN A 3 15.61 -14.37 -40.38
CA ASN A 3 16.08 -13.59 -39.24
C ASN A 3 16.48 -14.57 -38.13
N GLU A 4 17.77 -14.64 -37.82
CA GLU A 4 18.25 -15.29 -36.60
C GLU A 4 17.83 -14.44 -35.39
N SER A 5 17.29 -15.12 -34.37
CA SER A 5 16.86 -14.50 -33.11
C SER A 5 18.06 -13.94 -32.35
N ALA A 6 17.91 -12.72 -31.84
CA ALA A 6 18.90 -12.03 -31.02
C ALA A 6 19.48 -12.94 -29.92
N SER A 7 20.81 -12.94 -29.83
CA SER A 7 21.60 -13.78 -28.92
C SER A 7 21.19 -13.63 -27.46
N THR A 8 21.06 -14.77 -26.78
CA THR A 8 20.67 -15.01 -25.38
C THR A 8 21.46 -14.22 -24.32
N TRP A 9 22.58 -13.58 -24.69
CA TRP A 9 23.41 -12.77 -23.80
C TRP A 9 22.78 -11.42 -23.38
N GLN A 10 21.78 -10.92 -24.12
CA GLN A 10 21.14 -9.62 -23.81
C GLN A 10 20.15 -9.66 -22.64
N ASN A 11 19.76 -10.85 -22.17
CA ASN A 11 18.78 -11.03 -21.08
C ASN A 11 19.39 -11.51 -19.75
N LEU A 12 20.72 -11.55 -19.63
CA LEU A 12 21.33 -11.79 -18.32
C LEU A 12 21.30 -10.46 -17.54
N PRO A 13 20.70 -10.41 -16.34
CA PRO A 13 20.87 -9.26 -15.48
C PRO A 13 22.37 -9.11 -15.23
N THR A 14 22.96 -7.99 -15.65
CA THR A 14 24.31 -7.62 -15.27
C THR A 14 24.31 -7.43 -13.75
N ILE A 15 24.54 -8.52 -13.02
CA ILE A 15 24.86 -8.45 -11.59
C ILE A 15 26.25 -7.83 -11.55
N VAL A 16 26.29 -6.50 -11.53
CA VAL A 16 27.46 -5.77 -11.06
C VAL A 16 27.50 -6.07 -9.57
N GLU A 17 28.15 -7.17 -9.18
CA GLU A 17 28.58 -7.32 -7.79
C GLU A 17 29.46 -6.11 -7.49
N LEU A 18 28.87 -5.14 -6.78
CA LEU A 18 29.56 -4.02 -6.18
C LEU A 18 30.45 -4.59 -5.07
N THR A 19 31.51 -5.28 -5.46
CA THR A 19 32.62 -5.60 -4.58
C THR A 19 33.10 -4.30 -3.97
N GLU A 20 33.41 -4.29 -2.68
CA GLU A 20 33.92 -3.09 -1.99
C GLU A 20 35.13 -2.50 -2.74
N ASP A 21 35.94 -3.35 -3.38
CA ASP A 21 37.05 -2.96 -4.23
C ASP A 21 36.61 -2.25 -5.52
N GLY A 22 35.51 -2.68 -6.14
CA GLY A 22 34.90 -1.99 -7.29
C GLY A 22 34.36 -0.60 -6.92
N VAL A 23 33.76 -0.46 -5.73
CA VAL A 23 33.28 0.81 -5.20
C VAL A 23 34.45 1.75 -4.88
N LYS A 24 35.49 1.26 -4.19
CA LYS A 24 36.72 2.03 -3.91
C LYS A 24 37.40 2.47 -5.19
N LYS A 25 37.52 1.58 -6.18
CA LYS A 25 38.11 1.91 -7.50
C LYS A 25 37.31 2.98 -8.23
N LYS A 26 35.97 2.92 -8.18
CA LYS A 26 35.09 3.94 -8.78
C LYS A 26 35.18 5.28 -8.04
N GLN A 27 35.32 5.27 -6.72
CA GLN A 27 35.53 6.48 -5.90
C GLN A 27 36.90 7.11 -6.14
N SER A 28 37.98 6.32 -6.15
CA SER A 28 39.33 6.81 -6.44
C SER A 28 39.43 7.36 -7.86
N ALA A 29 38.77 6.70 -8.82
CA ALA A 29 38.66 7.20 -10.19
C ALA A 29 37.95 8.55 -10.20
N ARG A 30 36.77 8.67 -9.58
CA ARG A 30 36.02 9.92 -9.54
C ARG A 30 36.83 11.09 -8.95
N LYS A 31 37.49 10.90 -7.81
CA LYS A 31 38.29 11.97 -7.18
C LYS A 31 39.51 12.36 -8.02
N MET A 32 40.13 11.39 -8.69
CA MET A 32 41.18 11.64 -9.68
C MET A 32 40.66 12.45 -10.87
N ALA A 33 39.43 12.19 -11.33
CA ALA A 33 38.78 12.98 -12.37
C ALA A 33 38.61 14.44 -11.93
N GLU A 34 38.06 14.66 -10.72
CA GLU A 34 37.88 16.00 -10.14
C GLU A 34 39.22 16.76 -10.08
N MET A 35 40.31 16.10 -9.66
CA MET A 35 41.64 16.70 -9.62
C MET A 35 42.20 17.03 -11.01
N LEU A 36 42.02 16.14 -11.99
CA LEU A 36 42.49 16.36 -13.36
C LEU A 36 41.70 17.46 -14.08
N ASP A 37 40.42 17.61 -13.73
CA ASP A 37 39.51 18.62 -14.28
C ASP A 37 39.75 20.00 -13.65
N ASP A 38 39.94 20.09 -12.31
CA ASP A 38 40.36 21.33 -11.64
C ASP A 38 41.59 21.93 -12.33
N VAL A 39 42.57 21.09 -12.69
CA VAL A 39 43.81 21.51 -13.38
C VAL A 39 43.56 22.00 -14.82
N LEU A 40 42.51 21.52 -15.49
CA LEU A 40 42.14 21.91 -16.86
C LEU A 40 41.19 23.12 -16.91
N ASP A 41 40.32 23.29 -15.91
CA ASP A 41 39.25 24.29 -15.85
C ASP A 41 39.63 25.55 -15.05
N PHE A 42 40.85 25.70 -14.56
CA PHE A 42 41.34 27.01 -14.12
C PHE A 42 41.29 27.97 -15.32
N PRO A 43 40.41 29.00 -15.35
CA PRO A 43 40.62 30.08 -16.28
C PRO A 43 42.02 30.62 -15.95
N GLU A 44 42.93 30.61 -16.93
CA GLU A 44 44.36 30.96 -16.81
C GLU A 44 44.64 32.31 -16.09
N SER A 45 43.59 33.04 -15.74
CA SER A 45 43.57 34.40 -15.23
C SER A 45 43.14 34.60 -13.77
N GLU A 46 42.49 33.65 -13.06
CA GLU A 46 41.95 33.93 -11.70
C GLU A 46 42.78 33.30 -10.55
N GLY A 47 43.04 31.98 -10.60
CA GLY A 47 43.78 31.27 -9.52
C GLY A 47 45.26 31.64 -9.44
N GLY A 48 45.93 31.75 -10.59
CA GLY A 48 47.32 32.19 -10.67
C GLY A 48 47.54 33.65 -10.25
N LYS A 49 46.54 34.52 -10.50
CA LYS A 49 46.59 35.92 -10.06
C LYS A 49 46.46 36.07 -8.54
N ALA A 50 45.71 35.20 -7.85
CA ALA A 50 45.63 35.23 -6.39
C ALA A 50 46.97 34.83 -5.74
N SER A 51 47.63 33.78 -6.26
CA SER A 51 48.96 33.36 -5.81
C SER A 51 50.05 34.38 -6.16
N ALA A 52 49.98 35.01 -7.35
CA ALA A 52 50.90 36.07 -7.75
C ALA A 52 50.66 37.39 -7.01
N ALA A 53 49.40 37.73 -6.69
CA ALA A 53 49.07 38.90 -5.89
C ALA A 53 49.55 38.77 -4.44
N ALA A 54 49.61 37.53 -3.91
CA ALA A 54 50.21 37.25 -2.62
C ALA A 54 51.73 37.54 -2.64
N LEU A 55 52.44 37.13 -3.69
CA LEU A 55 53.86 37.43 -3.90
C LEU A 55 54.14 38.91 -4.19
N ALA A 56 53.28 39.58 -4.98
CA ALA A 56 53.45 40.97 -5.39
C ALA A 56 53.14 41.98 -4.27
N LYS A 57 52.27 41.65 -3.31
CA LYS A 57 51.99 42.49 -2.13
C LYS A 57 53.01 42.26 -1.00
N GLY A 58 54.31 42.24 -1.30
CA GLY A 58 55.42 42.40 -0.34
C GLY A 58 55.32 41.71 1.03
N GLY A 59 54.58 40.61 1.15
CA GLY A 59 54.05 40.13 2.44
C GLY A 59 53.68 38.66 2.49
N ALA A 60 53.47 37.98 1.36
CA ALA A 60 53.54 36.51 1.35
C ALA A 60 54.96 36.10 0.96
N SER A 61 55.74 35.69 1.97
CA SER A 61 57.07 35.08 1.76
C SER A 61 56.97 33.86 0.87
N VAL A 62 58.06 33.49 0.20
CA VAL A 62 58.11 32.25 -0.62
C VAL A 62 57.74 31.03 0.24
N GLU A 63 58.06 31.11 1.54
CA GLU A 63 57.66 30.13 2.56
C GLU A 63 56.13 29.93 2.64
N THR A 64 55.33 30.98 2.46
CA THR A 64 53.85 30.92 2.55
C THR A 64 53.25 30.06 1.44
N LEU A 65 53.86 30.04 0.24
CA LEU A 65 53.39 29.21 -0.88
C LEU A 65 53.69 27.73 -0.70
N VAL A 66 54.71 27.42 0.09
CA VAL A 66 55.13 26.04 0.36
C VAL A 66 54.49 25.50 1.62
N LYS A 67 54.15 26.37 2.57
CA LYS A 67 53.61 25.97 3.87
C LYS A 67 52.15 25.52 3.74
N ASP A 68 51.86 24.35 4.30
CA ASP A 68 50.51 23.77 4.47
C ASP A 68 49.69 23.52 3.19
N PHE A 69 50.24 23.76 2.00
CA PHE A 69 49.55 23.45 0.74
C PHE A 69 49.45 21.93 0.52
N ARG A 70 48.22 21.45 0.29
CA ARG A 70 47.91 20.05 -0.02
C ARG A 70 46.81 20.01 -1.08
N PHE A 71 46.86 19.02 -1.97
CA PHE A 71 45.71 18.74 -2.83
C PHE A 71 44.50 18.33 -1.99
N GLY A 72 43.31 18.82 -2.34
CA GLY A 72 42.07 18.62 -1.56
C GLY A 72 41.52 17.19 -1.54
N ALA A 73 42.07 16.27 -2.35
CA ALA A 73 41.61 14.89 -2.44
C ALA A 73 42.40 13.93 -1.55
N GLU A 74 41.71 13.21 -0.67
CA GLU A 74 42.32 12.23 0.26
C GLU A 74 42.98 11.03 -0.44
N ASP A 75 42.59 10.73 -1.68
CA ASP A 75 43.00 9.53 -2.43
C ASP A 75 44.14 9.78 -3.44
N VAL A 76 44.84 10.92 -3.35
CA VAL A 76 45.97 11.23 -4.24
C VAL A 76 47.20 10.37 -3.88
N PRO A 77 47.86 9.71 -4.86
CA PRO A 77 49.07 8.94 -4.61
C PRO A 77 50.11 9.75 -3.84
N THR A 78 50.79 9.12 -2.87
CA THR A 78 51.77 9.82 -2.01
C THR A 78 52.84 10.54 -2.82
N LEU A 79 53.26 9.97 -3.95
CA LEU A 79 54.22 10.56 -4.89
C LEU A 79 53.77 11.93 -5.43
N VAL A 80 52.47 12.10 -5.68
CA VAL A 80 51.88 13.36 -6.17
C VAL A 80 51.53 14.28 -5.01
N ARG A 81 50.92 13.74 -3.95
CA ARG A 81 50.50 14.51 -2.77
C ARG A 81 51.66 15.24 -2.10
N SER A 82 52.81 14.59 -1.96
CA SER A 82 54.00 15.20 -1.35
C SER A 82 54.69 16.23 -2.26
N ALA A 83 54.44 16.19 -3.57
CA ALA A 83 54.93 17.19 -4.53
C ALA A 83 54.09 18.49 -4.52
N ALA A 84 52.89 18.48 -3.91
CA ALA A 84 51.95 19.59 -3.97
C ALA A 84 52.55 20.96 -3.60
N PRO A 85 53.35 21.10 -2.51
CA PRO A 85 53.97 22.39 -2.17
C PRO A 85 54.90 22.94 -3.25
N LEU A 86 55.65 22.06 -3.93
CA LEU A 86 56.60 22.43 -4.98
C LEU A 86 55.86 22.79 -6.28
N LEU A 87 54.75 22.11 -6.58
CA LEU A 87 53.88 22.46 -7.71
C LEU A 87 53.15 23.79 -7.48
N ASN A 88 52.70 24.06 -6.26
CA ASN A 88 52.11 25.35 -5.90
C ASN A 88 53.14 26.49 -6.01
N LEU A 89 54.36 26.25 -5.54
CA LEU A 89 55.48 27.18 -5.72
C LEU A 89 55.74 27.46 -7.21
N ALA A 90 55.85 26.42 -8.04
CA ALA A 90 56.05 26.56 -9.48
C ALA A 90 54.90 27.33 -10.14
N HIS A 91 53.65 27.03 -9.77
CA HIS A 91 52.48 27.74 -10.27
C HIS A 91 52.49 29.22 -9.88
N GLY A 92 52.77 29.56 -8.62
CA GLY A 92 52.86 30.95 -8.16
C GLY A 92 53.96 31.74 -8.86
N LEU A 93 55.15 31.15 -9.03
CA LEU A 93 56.28 31.78 -9.73
C LEU A 93 55.99 32.02 -11.21
N ARG A 94 55.18 31.16 -11.85
CA ARG A 94 54.80 31.31 -13.27
C ARG A 94 54.11 32.64 -13.55
N TYR A 95 53.38 33.19 -12.60
CA TYR A 95 52.67 34.46 -12.73
C TYR A 95 53.39 35.65 -12.07
N THR A 96 54.60 35.44 -11.57
CA THR A 96 55.38 36.46 -10.86
C THR A 96 56.36 37.13 -11.83
N GLU A 97 56.13 38.42 -12.09
CA GLU A 97 56.98 39.24 -12.96
C GLU A 97 58.10 39.97 -12.20
N GLU A 98 57.85 40.32 -10.94
CA GLU A 98 58.84 40.93 -10.06
C GLU A 98 59.86 39.90 -9.55
N GLN A 99 61.10 40.33 -9.29
CA GLN A 99 62.13 39.44 -8.78
C GLN A 99 61.92 39.19 -7.28
N PRO A 100 61.67 37.95 -6.83
CA PRO A 100 61.64 37.61 -5.41
C PRO A 100 63.07 37.59 -4.82
N ASP A 101 63.18 37.49 -3.50
CA ASP A 101 64.47 37.17 -2.87
C ASP A 101 64.94 35.79 -3.34
N ILE A 102 66.02 35.78 -4.12
CA ILE A 102 66.55 34.58 -4.77
C ILE A 102 67.16 33.61 -3.77
N GLU A 103 67.77 34.12 -2.69
CA GLU A 103 68.39 33.29 -1.68
C GLU A 103 67.32 32.63 -0.81
N GLU A 104 66.28 33.39 -0.42
CA GLU A 104 65.10 32.84 0.25
C GLU A 104 64.40 31.78 -0.62
N LEU A 105 64.13 32.10 -1.89
CA LEU A 105 63.51 31.18 -2.84
C LEU A 105 64.28 29.87 -2.95
N ARG A 106 65.61 29.95 -3.05
CA ARG A 106 66.47 28.78 -3.11
C ARG A 106 66.43 27.97 -1.84
N ALA A 107 66.60 28.61 -0.68
CA ALA A 107 66.58 27.94 0.61
C ALA A 107 65.25 27.21 0.85
N VAL A 108 64.13 27.87 0.56
CA VAL A 108 62.79 27.30 0.69
C VAL A 108 62.58 26.13 -0.28
N ALA A 109 62.99 26.27 -1.54
CA ALA A 109 62.86 25.22 -2.54
C ALA A 109 63.71 23.98 -2.19
N ILE A 110 64.96 24.16 -1.78
CA ILE A 110 65.85 23.07 -1.32
C ILE A 110 65.24 22.35 -0.10
N ALA A 111 64.71 23.11 0.87
CA ALA A 111 64.07 22.53 2.05
C ALA A 111 62.80 21.73 1.69
N ALA A 112 62.01 22.23 0.74
CA ALA A 112 60.81 21.56 0.24
C ALA A 112 61.14 20.28 -0.55
N VAL A 113 62.17 20.31 -1.41
CA VAL A 113 62.68 19.13 -2.11
C VAL A 113 63.22 18.09 -1.12
N GLY A 114 63.96 18.52 -0.09
CA GLY A 114 64.42 17.60 0.96
C GLY A 114 63.28 16.97 1.78
N ARG A 115 62.16 17.68 1.98
CA ARG A 115 60.94 17.09 2.54
C ARG A 115 60.34 16.05 1.59
N TYR A 116 60.23 16.38 0.31
CA TYR A 116 59.73 15.48 -0.72
C TYR A 116 60.55 14.19 -0.81
N GLU A 117 61.88 14.28 -0.78
CA GLU A 117 62.76 13.11 -0.75
C GLU A 117 62.50 12.19 0.45
N ARG A 118 62.33 12.75 1.65
CA ARG A 118 62.00 11.98 2.86
C ARG A 118 60.64 11.30 2.74
N ASP A 119 59.65 11.99 2.21
CA ASP A 119 58.31 11.45 2.00
C ASP A 119 58.34 10.29 0.99
N LEU A 120 59.08 10.44 -0.11
CA LEU A 120 59.30 9.38 -1.10
C LEU A 120 60.04 8.18 -0.51
N ALA A 121 61.03 8.39 0.36
CA ALA A 121 61.75 7.32 1.05
C ALA A 121 60.88 6.57 2.06
N SER A 122 59.91 7.26 2.68
CA SER A 122 58.96 6.66 3.61
C SER A 122 57.82 5.89 2.93
N ALA A 123 57.47 6.27 1.71
CA ALA A 123 56.51 5.58 0.87
C ALA A 123 57.20 4.38 0.20
N ARG A 124 56.59 3.19 0.19
CA ARG A 124 57.15 1.96 -0.41
C ARG A 124 57.22 2.03 -1.96
N ILE A 125 57.91 3.03 -2.48
CA ILE A 125 58.10 3.36 -3.90
C ILE A 125 59.45 2.80 -4.32
N SER A 126 59.55 2.29 -5.56
CA SER A 126 60.83 1.82 -6.09
C SER A 126 61.82 2.98 -6.22
N PRO A 127 63.13 2.77 -5.95
CA PRO A 127 64.15 3.82 -6.06
C PRO A 127 64.19 4.53 -7.42
N GLU A 128 63.94 3.81 -8.51
CA GLU A 128 63.88 4.35 -9.87
C GLU A 128 62.75 5.39 -10.03
N ARG A 129 61.51 5.01 -9.69
CA ARG A 129 60.35 5.92 -9.69
C ARG A 129 60.52 7.10 -8.75
N ALA A 130 61.09 6.89 -7.56
CA ALA A 130 61.35 7.97 -6.60
C ALA A 130 62.37 8.98 -7.15
N ARG A 131 63.47 8.50 -7.74
CA ARG A 131 64.49 9.36 -8.39
C ARG A 131 63.91 10.14 -9.57
N ALA A 132 63.09 9.48 -10.40
CA ALA A 132 62.43 10.13 -11.53
C ALA A 132 61.43 11.19 -11.07
N ALA A 133 60.61 10.91 -10.05
CA ALA A 133 59.67 11.88 -9.48
C ALA A 133 60.39 13.11 -8.91
N HIS A 134 61.45 12.87 -8.14
CA HIS A 134 62.31 13.93 -7.62
C HIS A 134 62.91 14.78 -8.74
N TYR A 135 63.41 14.15 -9.81
CA TYR A 135 63.94 14.86 -10.96
C TYR A 135 62.88 15.74 -11.63
N VAL A 136 61.70 15.17 -11.92
CA VAL A 136 60.58 15.85 -12.58
C VAL A 136 60.16 17.10 -11.82
N VAL A 137 60.01 17.02 -10.49
CA VAL A 137 59.60 18.19 -9.69
C VAL A 137 60.69 19.27 -9.67
N CYS A 138 61.96 18.89 -9.54
CA CYS A 138 63.08 19.84 -9.60
C CYS A 138 63.13 20.54 -10.97
N ALA A 139 63.00 19.77 -12.04
CA ALA A 139 63.00 20.29 -13.40
C ALA A 139 61.82 21.24 -13.66
N THR A 140 60.64 20.97 -13.10
CA THR A 140 59.47 21.86 -13.19
C THR A 140 59.73 23.22 -12.55
N VAL A 141 60.24 23.25 -11.31
CA VAL A 141 60.53 24.51 -10.63
C VAL A 141 61.64 25.28 -11.36
N ASP A 142 62.71 24.60 -11.75
CA ASP A 142 63.81 25.22 -12.50
C ASP A 142 63.35 25.77 -13.85
N ASP A 143 62.49 25.05 -14.58
CA ASP A 143 61.96 25.45 -15.88
C ASP A 143 61.11 26.74 -15.81
N VAL A 144 60.33 26.90 -14.73
CA VAL A 144 59.56 28.12 -14.46
C VAL A 144 60.46 29.28 -14.07
N VAL A 145 61.44 29.06 -13.19
CA VAL A 145 62.35 30.14 -12.79
C VAL A 145 63.18 30.62 -13.98
N LEU A 146 63.67 29.68 -14.80
CA LEU A 146 64.45 29.98 -16.00
C LEU A 146 63.61 30.55 -17.14
N SER A 147 62.29 30.39 -17.13
CA SER A 147 61.41 31.08 -18.08
C SER A 147 61.28 32.58 -17.76
N LYS A 148 61.69 33.02 -16.56
CA LYS A 148 61.65 34.44 -16.16
C LYS A 148 62.97 35.14 -16.43
N ALA A 149 62.89 36.39 -16.89
CA ALA A 149 64.08 37.20 -17.17
C ALA A 149 64.97 37.41 -15.93
N TRP A 150 64.36 37.52 -14.74
CA TRP A 150 65.10 37.63 -13.48
C TRP A 150 65.80 36.33 -13.08
N GLY A 151 65.23 35.15 -13.38
CA GLY A 151 65.83 33.86 -13.02
C GLY A 151 67.15 33.61 -13.75
N VAL A 152 67.22 34.00 -15.03
CA VAL A 152 68.44 33.95 -15.83
C VAL A 152 69.51 34.91 -15.28
N ARG A 153 69.14 36.17 -14.98
CA ARG A 153 70.07 37.18 -14.43
C ARG A 153 70.60 36.81 -13.05
N ALA A 154 69.78 36.17 -12.23
CA ALA A 154 70.14 35.70 -10.90
C ALA A 154 71.08 34.46 -10.92
N GLY A 155 71.42 33.94 -12.10
CA GLY A 155 72.34 32.81 -12.23
C GLY A 155 71.73 31.47 -11.80
N TRP A 156 70.40 31.35 -11.77
CA TRP A 156 69.70 30.15 -11.29
C TRP A 156 70.16 28.88 -12.01
N ALA A 157 70.49 28.95 -13.31
CA ALA A 157 70.93 27.79 -14.11
C ALA A 157 72.16 27.05 -13.54
N ARG A 158 73.04 27.73 -12.78
CA ARG A 158 74.26 27.11 -12.23
C ARG A 158 74.01 26.38 -10.92
N SER A 159 72.99 26.79 -10.19
CA SER A 159 72.71 26.38 -8.81
C SER A 159 71.22 26.14 -8.59
N GLY A 160 70.54 25.67 -9.64
CA GLY A 160 69.14 25.28 -9.61
C GLY A 160 68.98 23.95 -8.90
N LEU A 161 67.73 23.51 -8.75
CA LEU A 161 67.43 22.25 -8.05
C LEU A 161 67.99 21.05 -8.81
N VAL A 162 67.86 21.03 -10.14
CA VAL A 162 68.38 19.93 -10.97
C VAL A 162 69.90 19.86 -10.91
N SER A 163 70.62 20.99 -10.94
CA SER A 163 72.09 20.97 -10.83
C SER A 163 72.54 20.56 -9.43
N THR A 164 71.82 20.98 -8.38
CA THR A 164 72.14 20.68 -6.98
C THR A 164 71.94 19.20 -6.64
N PHE A 165 70.81 18.61 -7.06
CA PHE A 165 70.43 17.26 -6.65
C PHE A 165 70.76 16.17 -7.68
N HIS A 166 70.79 16.50 -8.96
CA HIS A 166 70.99 15.52 -10.05
C HIS A 166 72.26 15.76 -10.86
N MET A 167 73.04 16.80 -10.54
CA MET A 167 74.24 17.20 -11.29
C MET A 167 73.99 17.31 -12.79
N ASP A 168 72.79 17.74 -13.15
CA ASP A 168 72.33 17.84 -14.54
C ASP A 168 71.99 19.29 -14.88
N VAL A 169 72.26 19.67 -16.13
CA VAL A 169 72.06 21.02 -16.67
C VAL A 169 71.05 21.00 -17.83
N THR A 170 70.72 19.81 -18.34
CA THR A 170 69.84 19.58 -19.51
C THR A 170 68.38 19.37 -19.10
N GLY A 171 67.97 20.02 -18.01
CA GLY A 171 66.72 19.83 -17.27
C GLY A 171 65.46 19.59 -18.12
N GLY A 172 65.32 20.38 -19.19
CA GLY A 172 64.09 20.49 -19.99
C GLY A 172 63.83 19.38 -21.02
N GLU A 173 64.80 18.55 -21.38
CA GLU A 173 64.61 17.44 -22.34
C GLU A 173 64.38 16.11 -21.62
N ARG A 174 65.15 15.85 -20.56
CA ARG A 174 65.14 14.57 -19.85
C ARG A 174 63.78 14.23 -19.22
N VAL A 175 62.94 15.21 -18.90
CA VAL A 175 61.57 14.97 -18.43
C VAL A 175 60.74 14.24 -19.50
N PHE A 176 60.93 14.56 -20.78
CA PHE A 176 60.26 13.88 -21.88
C PHE A 176 60.83 12.47 -22.10
N ASP A 177 62.13 12.27 -21.91
CA ASP A 177 62.73 10.93 -21.96
C ASP A 177 62.22 10.03 -20.83
N LEU A 178 62.07 10.58 -19.62
CA LEU A 178 61.46 9.88 -18.48
C LEU A 178 59.99 9.57 -18.77
N LEU A 179 59.25 10.50 -19.36
CA LEU A 179 57.87 10.27 -19.79
C LEU A 179 57.81 9.09 -20.77
N ASP A 180 58.62 9.09 -21.83
CA ASP A 180 58.65 8.04 -22.84
C ASP A 180 59.05 6.68 -22.25
N HIS A 181 60.01 6.64 -21.32
CA HIS A 181 60.41 5.41 -20.61
C HIS A 181 59.28 4.85 -19.75
N PHE A 182 58.67 5.66 -18.88
CA PHE A 182 57.64 5.18 -17.96
C PHE A 182 56.28 4.94 -18.63
N HIS A 183 56.02 5.57 -19.78
CA HIS A 183 54.82 5.36 -20.59
C HIS A 183 54.76 3.94 -21.18
N GLN A 184 55.89 3.28 -21.39
CA GLN A 184 55.95 1.88 -21.86
C GLN A 184 55.26 0.89 -20.90
N SER A 185 55.20 1.21 -19.61
CA SER A 185 54.58 0.36 -18.57
C SER A 185 53.61 1.18 -17.71
N PRO A 186 52.48 1.63 -18.28
CA PRO A 186 51.65 2.66 -17.64
C PRO A 186 50.95 2.16 -16.38
N GLY A 187 50.67 0.85 -16.25
CA GLY A 187 50.04 0.28 -15.06
C GLY A 187 50.91 0.35 -13.80
N ALA A 188 52.21 0.08 -13.92
CA ALA A 188 53.15 0.15 -12.80
C ALA A 188 53.56 1.59 -12.47
N ASN A 189 53.47 2.49 -13.45
CA ASN A 189 53.99 3.86 -13.38
C ASN A 189 52.91 4.94 -13.36
N LYS A 190 51.63 4.56 -13.21
CA LYS A 190 50.49 5.47 -13.25
C LYS A 190 50.59 6.67 -12.29
N ASP A 191 51.22 6.50 -11.12
CA ASP A 191 51.38 7.58 -10.13
C ASP A 191 52.43 8.61 -10.59
N LEU A 192 53.51 8.15 -11.24
CA LEU A 192 54.55 9.02 -11.80
C LEU A 192 54.09 9.70 -13.09
N LEU A 193 53.36 8.97 -13.94
CA LEU A 193 52.73 9.53 -15.14
C LEU A 193 51.71 10.61 -14.77
N LEU A 194 50.98 10.44 -13.65
CA LEU A 194 50.10 11.46 -13.10
C LEU A 194 50.87 12.71 -12.66
N LEU A 195 52.00 12.54 -11.96
CA LEU A 195 52.86 13.66 -11.58
C LEU A 195 53.36 14.42 -12.82
N ILE A 196 53.84 13.71 -13.84
CA ILE A 196 54.32 14.33 -15.08
C ILE A 196 53.19 15.08 -15.78
N TYR A 197 51.98 14.51 -15.83
CA TYR A 197 50.79 15.16 -16.37
C TYR A 197 50.49 16.49 -15.65
N LEU A 198 50.53 16.49 -14.33
CA LEU A 198 50.30 17.69 -13.53
C LEU A 198 51.38 18.75 -13.76
N CYS A 199 52.65 18.34 -13.83
CA CYS A 199 53.75 19.25 -14.17
C CYS A 199 53.53 19.91 -15.53
N LEU A 200 53.23 19.13 -16.58
CA LEU A 200 52.98 19.63 -17.93
C LEU A 200 51.75 20.55 -18.02
N SER A 201 50.73 20.30 -17.19
CA SER A 201 49.49 21.07 -17.21
C SER A 201 49.59 22.38 -16.42
N LEU A 202 50.39 22.41 -15.36
CA LEU A 202 50.46 23.55 -14.45
C LEU A 202 51.59 24.53 -14.78
N ALA A 203 52.76 24.04 -15.20
CA ALA A 203 53.98 24.84 -15.11
C ALA A 203 55.10 24.49 -16.10
N PHE A 204 55.30 23.20 -16.42
CA PHE A 204 56.45 22.73 -17.17
C PHE A 204 56.22 22.76 -18.69
N GLU A 205 57.12 23.43 -19.42
CA GLU A 205 57.09 23.47 -20.88
C GLU A 205 58.37 22.82 -21.46
N GLY A 206 59.51 22.92 -20.77
CA GLY A 206 60.78 22.31 -21.18
C GLY A 206 61.14 22.60 -22.65
N ARG A 207 61.53 21.57 -23.40
CA ARG A 207 61.91 21.68 -24.83
C ARG A 207 60.82 22.27 -25.73
N THR A 208 59.54 22.17 -25.32
CA THR A 208 58.42 22.68 -26.11
C THR A 208 58.36 24.20 -26.12
N ARG A 209 58.96 24.90 -25.15
CA ARG A 209 59.01 26.36 -25.12
C ARG A 209 59.75 26.96 -26.33
N VAL A 210 60.78 26.28 -26.82
CA VAL A 210 61.66 26.76 -27.90
C VAL A 210 61.17 26.28 -29.27
N SER A 211 60.28 25.29 -29.32
CA SER A 211 59.73 24.75 -30.56
C SER A 211 58.68 25.68 -31.17
N ALA A 212 58.78 25.94 -32.49
CA ALA A 212 57.81 26.76 -33.22
C ALA A 212 56.37 26.19 -33.21
N ARG A 213 56.22 24.89 -32.93
CA ARG A 213 54.91 24.21 -32.75
C ARG A 213 54.73 23.68 -31.32
N GLY A 214 55.47 24.24 -30.37
CA GLY A 214 55.56 23.79 -28.98
C GLY A 214 54.23 23.60 -28.28
N GLY A 215 53.33 24.59 -28.33
CA GLY A 215 52.01 24.49 -27.69
C GLY A 215 51.13 23.37 -28.25
N LEU A 216 51.21 23.10 -29.56
CA LEU A 216 50.49 21.99 -30.19
C LEU A 216 51.09 20.63 -29.79
N GLU A 217 52.42 20.54 -29.73
CA GLU A 217 53.13 19.35 -29.28
C GLU A 217 52.81 19.03 -27.82
N LEU A 218 52.89 20.03 -26.94
CA LEU A 218 52.57 19.92 -25.52
C LEU A 218 51.10 19.49 -25.32
N GLY A 219 50.17 20.09 -26.07
CA GLY A 219 48.76 19.70 -26.05
C GLY A 219 48.54 18.24 -26.44
N ARG A 220 49.21 17.76 -27.50
CA ARG A 220 49.13 16.36 -27.93
C ARG A 220 49.70 15.39 -26.89
N ILE A 221 50.84 15.74 -26.28
CA ILE A 221 51.47 14.93 -25.23
C ILE A 221 50.52 14.84 -24.02
N ARG A 222 49.94 15.97 -23.60
CA ARG A 222 48.97 16.03 -22.49
C ARG A 222 47.72 15.19 -22.78
N ASP A 223 47.15 15.30 -23.96
CA ASP A 223 45.95 14.53 -24.35
C ASP A 223 46.23 13.02 -24.40
N SER A 224 47.40 12.62 -24.91
CA SER A 224 47.84 11.23 -24.95
C SER A 224 48.04 10.66 -23.53
N LEU A 225 48.69 11.44 -22.67
CA LEU A 225 48.94 11.08 -21.28
C LEU A 225 47.62 11.00 -20.49
N TYR A 226 46.70 11.95 -20.70
CA TYR A 226 45.36 11.94 -20.11
C TYR A 226 44.59 10.67 -20.47
N LYS A 227 44.55 10.29 -21.75
CA LYS A 227 43.89 9.04 -22.20
C LYS A 227 44.52 7.80 -21.57
N THR A 228 45.85 7.80 -21.44
CA THR A 228 46.59 6.72 -20.78
C THR A 228 46.19 6.62 -19.30
N LEU A 229 46.15 7.75 -18.59
CA LEU A 229 45.75 7.82 -17.19
C LEU A 229 44.28 7.41 -16.98
N LEU A 230 43.37 7.84 -17.85
CA LEU A 230 41.96 7.42 -17.85
C LEU A 230 41.84 5.89 -17.94
N GLY A 231 42.64 5.25 -18.80
CA GLY A 231 42.69 3.79 -18.90
C GLY A 231 43.20 3.09 -17.64
N GLN A 232 44.17 3.68 -16.93
CA GLN A 232 44.80 3.07 -15.74
C GLN A 232 44.02 3.29 -14.44
N TYR A 233 43.42 4.47 -14.27
CA TYR A 233 42.64 4.80 -13.08
C TYR A 233 41.16 4.40 -13.21
N GLY A 234 40.70 4.11 -14.43
CA GLY A 234 39.33 3.67 -14.71
C GLY A 234 38.47 4.79 -15.30
N VAL A 235 37.30 4.43 -15.84
CA VAL A 235 36.39 5.39 -16.46
C VAL A 235 35.90 6.39 -15.42
N PHE A 236 36.30 7.64 -15.59
CA PHE A 236 35.71 8.78 -14.91
C PHE A 236 34.29 8.96 -15.44
N GLU A 237 33.29 8.40 -14.76
CA GLU A 237 31.91 8.79 -15.05
C GLU A 237 31.75 10.25 -14.63
N ARG A 238 31.76 11.13 -15.64
CA ARG A 238 31.56 12.57 -15.50
C ARG A 238 30.13 12.82 -15.00
N GLU A 239 29.99 12.87 -13.69
CA GLU A 239 28.76 13.32 -13.07
C GLU A 239 28.69 14.85 -13.27
N LEU A 240 27.77 15.31 -14.12
CA LEU A 240 27.63 16.71 -14.58
C LEU A 240 27.41 17.75 -13.47
N SER A 241 27.24 17.33 -12.21
CA SER A 241 27.26 18.23 -11.06
C SER A 241 27.72 17.49 -9.80
N PRO A 242 28.51 18.13 -8.90
CA PRO A 242 28.97 17.51 -7.65
C PRO A 242 27.84 16.99 -6.75
N HIS A 243 26.65 17.61 -6.86
CA HIS A 243 25.46 17.32 -6.07
C HIS A 243 24.32 16.69 -6.89
N TRP A 244 24.60 16.03 -8.02
CA TRP A 244 23.55 15.43 -8.87
C TRP A 244 22.72 14.37 -8.14
N LYS A 245 23.30 13.74 -7.11
CA LYS A 245 22.54 12.87 -6.22
C LYS A 245 21.62 13.78 -5.43
N GLY A 246 20.37 13.86 -5.90
CA GLY A 246 19.30 14.45 -5.12
C GLY A 246 19.39 13.97 -3.69
N VAL A 247 19.20 14.89 -2.74
CA VAL A 247 19.14 14.56 -1.31
C VAL A 247 18.29 13.30 -1.19
N SER A 248 18.81 12.27 -0.52
CA SER A 248 18.05 11.06 -0.18
C SER A 248 16.99 11.44 0.85
N ALA A 249 16.04 12.28 0.44
CA ALA A 249 14.81 12.53 1.12
C ALA A 249 14.10 11.18 1.09
N ARG A 250 14.09 10.53 2.26
CA ARG A 250 13.30 9.33 2.50
C ARG A 250 11.92 9.60 1.90
N HIS A 251 11.58 8.92 0.82
CA HIS A 251 10.31 9.11 0.14
C HIS A 251 9.22 8.90 1.18
N GLN A 252 8.67 10.00 1.70
CA GLN A 252 7.49 9.94 2.53
C GLN A 252 6.36 9.84 1.51
N PRO A 253 5.76 8.66 1.30
CA PRO A 253 4.62 8.56 0.41
C PRO A 253 3.62 9.59 0.91
N LEU A 254 3.06 10.35 -0.02
CA LEU A 254 2.01 11.30 0.27
C LEU A 254 1.01 10.59 1.19
N ARG A 255 0.75 11.17 2.37
CA ARG A 255 -0.28 10.68 3.32
C ARG A 255 -1.70 10.71 2.71
N THR A 256 -1.82 10.92 1.41
CA THR A 256 -3.02 10.91 0.59
C THR A 256 -3.76 9.59 0.67
N ALA A 257 -3.07 8.45 0.84
CA ALA A 257 -3.75 7.18 1.07
C ALA A 257 -4.56 7.20 2.38
N ALA A 258 -3.94 7.63 3.49
CA ALA A 258 -4.64 7.78 4.77
C ALA A 258 -5.75 8.84 4.70
N ALA A 259 -5.51 9.96 4.02
CA ALA A 259 -6.52 11.00 3.81
C ALA A 259 -7.73 10.49 2.99
N LEU A 260 -7.48 9.70 1.94
CA LEU A 260 -8.52 9.07 1.12
C LEU A 260 -9.35 8.09 1.95
N TRP A 261 -8.71 7.24 2.75
CA TRP A 261 -9.42 6.31 3.64
C TRP A 261 -10.25 7.06 4.69
N THR A 262 -9.75 8.16 5.27
CA THR A 262 -10.54 8.96 6.21
C THR A 262 -11.76 9.60 5.55
N LEU A 263 -11.63 10.12 4.32
CA LEU A 263 -12.75 10.71 3.59
C LEU A 263 -13.79 9.64 3.24
N LEU A 264 -13.35 8.47 2.78
CA LEU A 264 -14.22 7.34 2.48
C LEU A 264 -14.97 6.84 3.73
N SER A 265 -14.30 6.76 4.88
CA SER A 265 -14.90 6.37 6.16
C SER A 265 -15.93 7.40 6.66
N VAL A 266 -15.67 8.69 6.48
CA VAL A 266 -16.63 9.75 6.84
C VAL A 266 -17.86 9.69 5.93
N LEU A 267 -17.66 9.51 4.62
CA LEU A 267 -18.76 9.38 3.66
C LEU A 267 -19.66 8.18 3.97
N THR A 268 -19.05 7.02 4.25
CA THR A 268 -19.80 5.81 4.64
C THR A 268 -20.53 5.98 5.96
N LEU A 269 -19.95 6.67 6.95
CA LEU A 269 -20.63 6.99 8.21
C LEU A 269 -21.87 7.87 7.98
N ILE A 270 -21.77 8.91 7.15
CA ILE A 270 -22.89 9.79 6.81
C ILE A 270 -24.01 9.00 6.12
N LEU A 271 -23.67 8.13 5.16
CA LEU A 271 -24.65 7.29 4.47
C LEU A 271 -25.33 6.30 5.44
N ALA A 272 -24.58 5.70 6.35
CA ALA A 272 -25.13 4.78 7.37
C ALA A 272 -26.08 5.50 8.34
N LEU A 273 -25.73 6.71 8.79
CA LEU A 273 -26.60 7.53 9.62
C LEU A 273 -27.86 7.96 8.88
N GLY A 274 -27.75 8.33 7.61
CA GLY A 274 -28.89 8.63 6.74
C GLY A 274 -29.81 7.43 6.59
N TYR A 275 -29.26 6.25 6.29
CA TYR A 275 -30.01 5.01 6.20
C TYR A 275 -30.75 4.68 7.50
N LEU A 276 -30.08 4.80 8.65
CA LEU A 276 -30.68 4.56 9.96
C LEU A 276 -31.83 5.55 10.23
N PHE A 277 -31.61 6.84 9.95
CA PHE A 277 -32.63 7.88 10.11
C PHE A 277 -33.87 7.59 9.25
N PHE A 278 -33.67 7.29 7.95
CA PHE A 278 -34.78 6.96 7.06
C PHE A 278 -35.50 5.70 7.50
N THR A 279 -34.79 4.64 7.87
CA THR A 279 -35.38 3.38 8.35
C THR A 279 -36.24 3.60 9.60
N LEU A 280 -35.73 4.35 10.58
CA LEU A 280 -36.49 4.66 11.80
C LEU A 280 -37.70 5.57 11.52
N SER A 281 -37.55 6.53 10.62
CA SER A 281 -38.64 7.45 10.23
C SER A 281 -39.76 6.73 9.47
N LEU A 282 -39.39 5.94 8.46
CA LEU A 282 -40.33 5.13 7.66
C LEU A 282 -41.07 4.12 8.52
N ASN A 283 -40.39 3.42 9.44
CA ASN A 283 -41.05 2.47 10.33
C ASN A 283 -42.05 3.15 11.27
N ARG A 284 -41.71 4.32 11.83
CA ARG A 284 -42.67 5.11 12.63
C ARG A 284 -43.91 5.53 11.84
N ALA A 285 -43.74 5.90 10.56
CA ALA A 285 -44.84 6.27 9.69
C ALA A 285 -45.69 5.04 9.27
N SER A 286 -45.03 3.89 9.06
CA SER A 286 -45.66 2.62 8.71
C SER A 286 -46.52 2.09 9.85
N ASP A 287 -46.02 2.08 11.09
CA ASP A 287 -46.76 1.62 12.27
C ASP A 287 -48.11 2.35 12.41
N GLY A 288 -48.13 3.68 12.23
CA GLY A 288 -49.37 4.45 12.28
C GLY A 288 -50.34 4.15 11.13
N THR A 289 -49.83 3.72 9.97
CA THR A 289 -50.67 3.30 8.83
C THR A 289 -51.22 1.90 9.07
N PHE A 290 -50.41 0.99 9.63
CA PHE A 290 -50.81 -0.36 10.00
C PHE A 290 -51.89 -0.36 11.10
N GLU A 291 -51.75 0.53 12.09
CA GLU A 291 -52.75 0.72 13.15
C GLU A 291 -54.09 1.19 12.58
N ARG A 292 -54.08 2.07 11.57
CA ARG A 292 -55.29 2.51 10.87
C ARG A 292 -55.92 1.37 10.06
N LEU A 293 -55.10 0.59 9.36
CA LEU A 293 -55.55 -0.57 8.60
C LEU A 293 -56.21 -1.63 9.51
N ALA A 294 -55.60 -1.92 10.67
CA ALA A 294 -56.14 -2.84 11.67
C ALA A 294 -57.46 -2.35 12.32
N LYS A 295 -57.75 -1.04 12.19
CA LYS A 295 -59.01 -0.44 12.67
C LYS A 295 -60.11 -0.38 11.61
N LEU A 296 -59.83 -0.76 10.36
CA LEU A 296 -60.87 -0.82 9.32
C LEU A 296 -61.76 -2.06 9.49
N PRO A 297 -63.09 -1.92 9.49
CA PRO A 297 -64.00 -3.06 9.39
C PRO A 297 -64.00 -3.67 7.97
N PRO A 298 -64.31 -4.98 7.82
CA PRO A 298 -64.79 -5.91 8.85
C PRO A 298 -63.66 -6.66 9.57
N ARG A 299 -63.75 -6.72 10.91
CA ARG A 299 -62.83 -7.48 11.79
C ARG A 299 -63.17 -8.98 11.88
N ASP A 300 -64.39 -9.35 11.49
CA ASP A 300 -64.84 -10.73 11.49
C ASP A 300 -64.81 -11.29 10.07
N THR A 301 -64.26 -12.49 9.91
CA THR A 301 -64.42 -13.30 8.70
C THR A 301 -65.92 -13.44 8.40
N PRO A 302 -66.40 -13.23 7.16
CA PRO A 302 -67.82 -13.34 6.86
C PRO A 302 -68.29 -14.78 7.10
N SER A 303 -68.87 -15.03 8.28
CA SER A 303 -69.66 -16.23 8.52
C SER A 303 -70.95 -16.06 7.71
N VAL A 304 -71.05 -16.75 6.59
CA VAL A 304 -72.32 -16.90 5.88
C VAL A 304 -73.26 -17.62 6.84
N LEU A 305 -74.21 -16.88 7.43
CA LEU A 305 -75.30 -17.44 8.21
C LEU A 305 -76.21 -18.17 7.22
N VAL A 306 -75.92 -19.44 6.94
CA VAL A 306 -76.89 -20.33 6.28
C VAL A 306 -78.04 -20.47 7.27
N LYS A 307 -79.12 -19.71 7.04
CA LYS A 307 -80.39 -19.88 7.74
C LYS A 307 -80.86 -21.30 7.44
N ILE A 308 -80.72 -22.18 8.43
CA ILE A 308 -81.28 -23.54 8.39
C ILE A 308 -82.79 -23.37 8.06
N PRO A 309 -83.33 -24.01 7.00
CA PRO A 309 -84.74 -23.94 6.69
C PRO A 309 -85.55 -24.50 7.87
N GLU A 310 -86.55 -23.73 8.28
CA GLU A 310 -87.49 -24.06 9.34
C GLU A 310 -88.21 -25.39 8.99
N PRO A 311 -88.24 -26.38 9.90
CA PRO A 311 -88.93 -27.64 9.64
C PRO A 311 -90.44 -27.40 9.45
N PRO A 312 -91.11 -28.16 8.55
CA PRO A 312 -92.53 -27.94 8.28
C PRO A 312 -93.38 -28.23 9.52
N ARG A 313 -94.34 -27.33 9.73
CA ARG A 313 -95.41 -27.35 10.71
C ARG A 313 -96.13 -28.72 10.71
N ALA A 314 -96.05 -29.45 11.82
CA ALA A 314 -96.97 -30.56 12.07
C ALA A 314 -98.33 -30.01 12.56
N PRO A 315 -99.47 -30.56 12.10
CA PRO A 315 -100.79 -30.35 12.73
C PRO A 315 -100.90 -31.09 14.09
N PRO A 316 -101.77 -30.64 15.02
CA PRO A 316 -101.92 -31.23 16.36
C PRO A 316 -103.06 -32.28 16.40
N PRO A 317 -103.42 -32.86 17.57
CA PRO A 317 -102.63 -33.76 18.42
C PRO A 317 -103.37 -35.11 18.60
N VAL A 318 -102.66 -36.22 18.85
CA VAL A 318 -103.30 -37.45 19.35
C VAL A 318 -102.52 -37.99 20.54
N VAL A 319 -103.26 -38.12 21.63
CA VAL A 319 -102.90 -38.74 22.91
C VAL A 319 -102.69 -40.24 22.70
N VAL A 320 -101.53 -40.79 23.05
CA VAL A 320 -101.39 -42.12 23.69
C VAL A 320 -100.08 -42.13 24.50
N ALA A 321 -100.18 -42.72 25.69
CA ALA A 321 -99.11 -42.97 26.63
C ALA A 321 -98.04 -43.97 26.11
N GLU A 322 -97.00 -44.13 26.93
CA GLU A 322 -96.03 -45.22 27.00
C GLU A 322 -94.65 -44.98 26.34
N THR A 323 -93.67 -44.86 27.26
CA THR A 323 -92.26 -45.30 27.23
C THR A 323 -91.58 -45.54 25.88
N PRO A 324 -90.42 -44.88 25.65
CA PRO A 324 -89.42 -45.40 24.72
C PRO A 324 -88.24 -46.10 25.42
N PRO A 325 -87.63 -47.08 24.73
CA PRO A 325 -86.69 -48.07 25.26
C PRO A 325 -85.23 -47.64 25.02
N GLN A 326 -84.29 -48.42 25.57
CA GLN A 326 -82.84 -48.29 25.35
C GLN A 326 -82.46 -48.07 23.87
N PRO A 327 -81.58 -47.12 23.57
CA PRO A 327 -80.84 -47.10 22.32
C PRO A 327 -79.77 -48.20 22.28
N PRO A 328 -79.56 -48.83 21.11
CA PRO A 328 -78.58 -49.91 20.88
C PRO A 328 -77.12 -49.42 20.98
N PRO A 329 -76.14 -50.32 21.16
CA PRO A 329 -74.74 -49.96 21.37
C PRO A 329 -74.17 -49.11 20.22
N PRO A 330 -73.35 -48.08 20.51
CA PRO A 330 -72.77 -47.23 19.48
C PRO A 330 -71.84 -48.04 18.57
N GLN A 331 -72.14 -48.01 17.27
CA GLN A 331 -71.23 -48.45 16.21
C GLN A 331 -70.08 -47.43 16.10
N VAL A 332 -68.85 -47.90 16.32
CA VAL A 332 -67.62 -47.13 16.18
C VAL A 332 -67.44 -46.79 14.69
N LYS A 333 -67.60 -45.51 14.33
CA LYS A 333 -67.15 -44.98 13.04
C LYS A 333 -65.61 -45.09 13.00
N PRO A 334 -64.99 -45.46 11.86
CA PRO A 334 -63.54 -45.41 11.75
C PRO A 334 -63.05 -43.97 12.04
N PRO A 335 -61.95 -43.80 12.80
CA PRO A 335 -61.48 -42.48 13.20
C PRO A 335 -61.15 -41.64 11.97
N SER A 336 -61.58 -40.39 11.97
CA SER A 336 -61.19 -39.43 10.94
C SER A 336 -59.71 -39.09 11.08
N ARG A 337 -59.07 -38.60 10.00
CA ARG A 337 -57.66 -38.13 10.03
C ARG A 337 -57.43 -37.08 11.13
N LEU A 338 -58.47 -36.31 11.45
CA LEU A 338 -58.46 -35.35 12.54
C LEU A 338 -58.45 -36.03 13.92
N ASP A 339 -59.21 -37.11 14.10
CA ASP A 339 -59.24 -37.87 15.36
C ASP A 339 -57.88 -38.50 15.67
N ASN A 340 -57.13 -38.93 14.65
CA ASN A 340 -55.76 -39.43 14.81
C ASN A 340 -54.80 -38.32 15.26
N LEU A 341 -54.89 -37.12 14.68
CA LEU A 341 -54.08 -35.97 15.08
C LEU A 341 -54.42 -35.52 16.51
N LEU A 342 -55.71 -35.49 16.86
CA LEU A 342 -56.17 -35.18 18.21
C LEU A 342 -55.66 -36.19 19.22
N ALA A 343 -55.77 -37.50 18.93
CA ALA A 343 -55.25 -38.56 19.80
C ALA A 343 -53.73 -38.47 19.99
N PHE A 344 -53.00 -38.11 18.93
CA PHE A 344 -51.55 -37.97 18.97
C PHE A 344 -51.07 -36.79 19.84
N LEU A 345 -51.85 -35.70 19.91
CA LEU A 345 -51.52 -34.49 20.67
C LEU A 345 -52.13 -34.47 22.09
N GLN A 346 -52.89 -35.49 22.50
CA GLN A 346 -53.48 -35.57 23.85
C GLN A 346 -52.46 -35.45 25.00
N PRO A 347 -51.29 -36.12 24.96
CA PRO A 347 -50.30 -36.03 26.05
C PRO A 347 -49.78 -34.60 26.29
N GLU A 348 -49.77 -33.77 25.26
CA GLU A 348 -49.29 -32.39 25.27
C GLU A 348 -50.36 -31.42 25.80
N VAL A 349 -51.64 -31.74 25.55
CA VAL A 349 -52.80 -31.06 26.15
C VAL A 349 -52.86 -31.35 27.66
N GLU A 350 -52.63 -32.60 28.07
CA GLU A 350 -52.59 -32.98 29.50
C GLU A 350 -51.45 -32.25 30.25
N LYS A 351 -50.33 -32.02 29.58
CA LYS A 351 -49.20 -31.23 30.10
C LYS A 351 -49.43 -29.71 30.08
N LYS A 352 -50.61 -29.25 29.64
CA LYS A 352 -51.00 -27.84 29.50
C LYS A 352 -50.06 -27.00 28.61
N LEU A 353 -49.37 -27.63 27.66
CA LEU A 353 -48.44 -26.95 26.76
C LEU A 353 -49.15 -26.41 25.50
N VAL A 354 -50.28 -27.00 25.15
CA VAL A 354 -51.05 -26.68 23.94
C VAL A 354 -52.54 -26.68 24.27
N THR A 355 -53.29 -25.73 23.71
CA THR A 355 -54.76 -25.79 23.70
C THR A 355 -55.26 -26.05 22.28
N LEU A 356 -56.17 -27.01 22.16
CA LEU A 356 -56.77 -27.41 20.88
C LEU A 356 -58.20 -26.87 20.83
N SER A 357 -58.56 -26.22 19.72
CA SER A 357 -59.93 -25.81 19.43
C SER A 357 -60.30 -26.23 18.01
N ASP A 358 -61.42 -26.93 17.87
CA ASP A 358 -62.00 -27.25 16.56
C ASP A 358 -63.07 -26.21 16.22
N SER A 359 -62.95 -25.58 15.07
CA SER A 359 -63.96 -24.64 14.56
C SER A 359 -64.01 -24.72 13.03
N ASN A 360 -65.19 -25.01 12.50
CA ASN A 360 -65.50 -25.00 11.06
C ASN A 360 -64.55 -25.84 10.18
N GLY A 361 -64.11 -27.02 10.65
CA GLY A 361 -63.21 -27.88 9.87
C GLY A 361 -61.74 -27.40 9.87
N ARG A 362 -61.37 -26.56 10.84
CA ARG A 362 -59.98 -26.14 11.07
C ARG A 362 -59.61 -26.46 12.51
N LEU A 363 -58.48 -27.14 12.67
CA LEU A 363 -57.93 -27.40 14.00
C LEU A 363 -56.98 -26.26 14.36
N LEU A 364 -57.36 -25.47 15.36
CA LEU A 364 -56.51 -24.44 15.93
C LEU A 364 -55.68 -25.04 17.06
N VAL A 365 -54.37 -25.10 16.84
CA VAL A 365 -53.39 -25.51 17.85
C VAL A 365 -52.75 -24.25 18.41
N ARG A 366 -53.12 -23.87 19.64
CA ARG A 366 -52.59 -22.67 20.30
C ARG A 366 -51.47 -23.05 21.25
N ILE A 367 -50.34 -22.39 21.08
CA ILE A 367 -49.16 -22.52 21.92
C ILE A 367 -48.94 -21.17 22.62
N SER A 368 -48.92 -21.20 23.95
CA SER A 368 -48.60 -20.02 24.75
C SER A 368 -47.13 -19.62 24.51
N ASN A 369 -46.86 -18.32 24.31
CA ASN A 369 -45.51 -17.84 24.08
C ASN A 369 -44.64 -17.91 25.35
N SER A 370 -45.25 -18.03 26.54
CA SER A 370 -44.53 -18.23 27.81
C SER A 370 -43.72 -19.52 27.80
N GLY A 371 -42.44 -19.39 27.45
CA GLY A 371 -41.49 -20.48 27.33
C GLY A 371 -41.14 -20.88 25.89
N LEU A 372 -41.94 -20.50 24.89
CA LEU A 372 -41.66 -20.78 23.47
C LEU A 372 -40.57 -19.86 22.93
N PHE A 373 -40.59 -18.59 23.29
CA PHE A 373 -39.57 -17.61 22.92
C PHE A 373 -39.09 -16.81 24.15
N ALA A 374 -37.83 -16.39 24.13
CA ALA A 374 -37.34 -15.41 25.10
C ALA A 374 -37.91 -14.00 24.81
N THR A 375 -37.93 -13.12 25.82
CA THR A 375 -38.39 -11.73 25.67
C THR A 375 -37.59 -11.02 24.57
N GLY A 376 -38.27 -10.47 23.57
CA GLY A 376 -37.65 -9.76 22.44
C GLY A 376 -36.91 -10.65 21.43
N SER A 377 -36.95 -11.98 21.57
CA SER A 377 -36.33 -12.92 20.64
C SER A 377 -37.39 -13.63 19.76
N ALA A 378 -36.95 -14.05 18.57
CA ALA A 378 -37.67 -14.95 17.67
C ALA A 378 -37.05 -16.36 17.62
N GLU A 379 -36.06 -16.65 18.47
CA GLU A 379 -35.48 -18.00 18.59
C GLU A 379 -36.36 -18.88 19.48
N VAL A 380 -36.72 -20.06 18.95
CA VAL A 380 -37.52 -21.05 19.66
C VAL A 380 -36.70 -21.66 20.79
N SER A 381 -37.31 -21.83 21.95
CA SER A 381 -36.69 -22.48 23.10
C SER A 381 -36.48 -23.97 22.88
N GLU A 382 -35.31 -24.49 23.27
CA GLU A 382 -34.94 -25.92 23.21
C GLU A 382 -36.02 -26.85 23.79
N LYS A 383 -36.68 -26.41 24.88
CA LYS A 383 -37.74 -27.20 25.55
C LYS A 383 -38.96 -27.49 24.66
N PHE A 384 -39.17 -26.67 23.63
CA PHE A 384 -40.32 -26.76 22.73
C PHE A 384 -39.96 -27.35 21.36
N HIS A 385 -38.68 -27.62 21.09
CA HIS A 385 -38.26 -28.25 19.83
C HIS A 385 -38.87 -29.65 19.70
N ASP A 386 -38.80 -30.47 20.74
CA ASP A 386 -39.41 -31.81 20.76
C ASP A 386 -40.92 -31.77 20.50
N LEU A 387 -41.60 -30.75 21.04
CA LEU A 387 -43.04 -30.54 20.82
C LEU A 387 -43.33 -30.20 19.37
N LEU A 388 -42.62 -29.21 18.81
CA LEU A 388 -42.81 -28.77 17.43
C LEU A 388 -42.45 -29.86 16.43
N GLN A 389 -41.42 -30.67 16.71
CA GLN A 389 -41.05 -31.82 15.90
C GLN A 389 -42.15 -32.90 15.90
N ARG A 390 -42.77 -33.17 17.05
CA ARG A 390 -43.93 -34.08 17.12
C ARG A 390 -45.12 -33.55 16.35
N ILE A 391 -45.44 -32.26 16.50
CA ILE A 391 -46.51 -31.61 15.73
C ILE A 391 -46.21 -31.69 14.23
N GLY A 392 -45.00 -31.37 13.81
CA GLY A 392 -44.57 -31.49 12.41
C GLY A 392 -44.68 -32.91 11.87
N GLY A 393 -44.28 -33.92 12.65
CA GLY A 393 -44.44 -35.33 12.30
C GLY A 393 -45.92 -35.75 12.16
N ALA A 394 -46.78 -35.28 13.06
CA ALA A 394 -48.21 -35.56 13.01
C ALA A 394 -48.88 -34.92 11.78
N LEU A 395 -48.49 -33.68 11.45
CA LEU A 395 -48.93 -32.99 10.23
C LEU A 395 -48.46 -33.72 8.97
N ALA A 396 -47.22 -34.24 8.97
CA ALA A 396 -46.65 -34.96 7.84
C ALA A 396 -47.31 -36.33 7.61
N ALA A 397 -47.64 -37.07 8.68
CA ALA A 397 -48.26 -38.39 8.61
C ALA A 397 -49.62 -38.36 7.88
N GLU A 398 -50.42 -37.33 8.14
CA GLU A 398 -51.77 -37.17 7.56
C GLU A 398 -51.79 -36.19 6.37
N LYS A 399 -50.61 -35.65 5.98
CA LYS A 399 -50.39 -34.66 4.91
C LYS A 399 -51.24 -33.39 5.04
N PHE A 400 -51.37 -32.88 6.25
CA PHE A 400 -52.07 -31.64 6.49
C PHE A 400 -51.23 -30.42 6.07
N ARG A 401 -51.93 -29.35 5.67
CA ARG A 401 -51.35 -28.03 5.44
C ARG A 401 -51.69 -27.13 6.63
N ALA A 402 -50.80 -26.23 7.02
CA ALA A 402 -51.03 -25.36 8.15
C ALA A 402 -50.55 -23.92 7.92
N VAL A 403 -51.22 -22.98 8.59
CA VAL A 403 -50.80 -21.57 8.68
C VAL A 403 -50.35 -21.31 10.11
N VAL A 404 -49.11 -20.87 10.29
CA VAL A 404 -48.55 -20.47 11.58
C VAL A 404 -48.71 -18.97 11.73
N VAL A 405 -49.47 -18.55 12.73
CA VAL A 405 -49.75 -17.14 13.01
C VAL A 405 -49.09 -16.74 14.33
N GLY A 406 -48.24 -15.72 14.28
CA GLY A 406 -47.57 -15.14 15.45
C GLY A 406 -48.29 -13.90 15.95
N TYR A 407 -48.52 -13.82 17.26
CA TYR A 407 -49.09 -12.65 17.95
C TYR A 407 -48.14 -12.13 19.05
N THR A 408 -48.16 -10.82 19.25
CA THR A 408 -47.44 -10.11 20.32
C THR A 408 -48.42 -9.39 21.24
N ASP A 409 -47.94 -8.91 22.39
CA ASP A 409 -48.71 -7.98 23.21
C ASP A 409 -48.65 -6.55 22.65
N ASN A 410 -49.29 -5.63 23.37
CA ASN A 410 -49.32 -4.21 23.05
C ASN A 410 -48.09 -3.42 23.53
N VAL A 411 -47.06 -4.09 24.05
CA VAL A 411 -45.83 -3.41 24.48
C VAL A 411 -44.97 -3.17 23.24
N PRO A 412 -44.66 -1.92 22.87
CA PRO A 412 -43.90 -1.65 21.65
C PRO A 412 -42.47 -2.17 21.75
N ILE A 413 -42.02 -2.95 20.76
CA ILE A 413 -40.60 -3.31 20.58
C ILE A 413 -39.93 -2.41 19.54
N ARG A 414 -38.72 -1.93 19.85
CA ARG A 414 -37.86 -1.19 18.92
C ARG A 414 -36.41 -1.60 19.14
N THR A 415 -35.98 -2.62 18.41
CA THR A 415 -34.59 -3.09 18.41
C THR A 415 -34.03 -3.01 16.99
N ILE A 416 -32.71 -3.14 16.87
CA ILE A 416 -32.04 -3.17 15.55
C ILE A 416 -32.53 -4.37 14.73
N GLN A 417 -32.78 -5.50 15.40
CA GLN A 417 -33.24 -6.74 14.78
C GLN A 417 -34.75 -6.74 14.47
N PHE A 418 -35.57 -6.16 15.36
CA PHE A 418 -37.02 -6.09 15.22
C PHE A 418 -37.49 -4.63 15.38
N PRO A 419 -37.72 -3.91 14.26
CA PRO A 419 -38.12 -2.51 14.28
C PRO A 419 -39.55 -2.25 14.77
N SER A 420 -40.44 -3.25 14.68
CA SER A 420 -41.82 -3.17 15.17
C SER A 420 -42.36 -4.53 15.64
N ASN A 421 -43.47 -4.52 16.37
CA ASN A 421 -44.15 -5.74 16.86
C ASN A 421 -44.57 -6.68 15.71
N TRP A 422 -44.91 -6.12 14.55
CA TRP A 422 -45.18 -6.90 13.34
C TRP A 422 -43.98 -7.74 12.91
N HIS A 423 -42.80 -7.12 12.82
CA HIS A 423 -41.55 -7.83 12.46
C HIS A 423 -41.19 -8.92 13.48
N LEU A 424 -41.40 -8.68 14.78
CA LEU A 424 -41.17 -9.69 15.81
C LEU A 424 -42.16 -10.87 15.66
N SER A 425 -43.43 -10.57 15.42
CA SER A 425 -44.48 -11.59 15.27
C SER A 425 -44.29 -12.46 14.02
N GLU A 426 -43.89 -11.85 12.90
CA GLU A 426 -43.57 -12.53 11.63
C GLU A 426 -42.33 -13.42 11.80
N ALA A 427 -41.26 -12.90 12.41
CA ALA A 427 -40.05 -13.67 12.64
C ALA A 427 -40.29 -14.90 13.55
N ARG A 428 -41.15 -14.76 14.57
CA ARG A 428 -41.56 -15.88 15.44
C ARG A 428 -42.40 -16.92 14.70
N ALA A 429 -43.38 -16.48 13.91
CA ALA A 429 -44.17 -17.37 13.08
C ALA A 429 -43.28 -18.14 12.10
N LYS A 430 -42.30 -17.45 11.50
CA LYS A 430 -41.31 -18.03 10.61
C LYS A 430 -40.44 -19.09 11.30
N ALA A 431 -39.90 -18.81 12.48
CA ALA A 431 -39.06 -19.76 13.21
C ALA A 431 -39.80 -21.07 13.54
N VAL A 432 -41.07 -20.98 13.94
CA VAL A 432 -41.91 -22.17 14.16
C VAL A 432 -42.26 -22.86 12.84
N GLY A 433 -42.59 -22.09 11.80
CA GLY A 433 -42.89 -22.61 10.48
C GLY A 433 -41.72 -23.36 9.86
N ASP A 434 -40.49 -22.86 10.00
CA ASP A 434 -39.27 -23.49 9.51
C ASP A 434 -39.09 -24.88 10.13
N ILE A 435 -39.31 -25.03 11.46
CA ILE A 435 -39.25 -26.31 12.16
C ILE A 435 -40.32 -27.29 11.63
N LEU A 436 -41.57 -26.83 11.44
CA LEU A 436 -42.66 -27.68 10.94
C LEU A 436 -42.46 -28.07 9.45
N SER A 437 -41.91 -27.15 8.65
CA SER A 437 -41.66 -27.37 7.23
C SER A 437 -40.60 -28.44 6.97
N ALA A 438 -39.65 -28.61 7.90
CA ALA A 438 -38.63 -29.66 7.83
C ALA A 438 -39.24 -31.08 7.81
N PHE A 439 -40.43 -31.26 8.39
CA PHE A 439 -41.14 -32.55 8.43
C PHE A 439 -42.22 -32.68 7.34
N THR A 440 -42.92 -31.59 7.04
CA THR A 440 -44.08 -31.58 6.12
C THR A 440 -43.71 -31.33 4.66
N GLY A 441 -42.51 -30.81 4.40
CA GLY A 441 -42.01 -30.46 3.08
C GLY A 441 -42.30 -28.99 2.68
N PRO A 442 -41.63 -28.49 1.63
CA PRO A 442 -41.77 -27.10 1.20
C PRO A 442 -43.20 -26.84 0.69
N GLY A 443 -43.83 -25.76 1.17
CA GLY A 443 -45.15 -25.31 0.72
C GLY A 443 -46.35 -25.90 1.47
N ALA A 444 -46.14 -26.79 2.45
CA ALA A 444 -47.21 -27.27 3.34
C ALA A 444 -47.51 -26.27 4.48
N ILE A 445 -46.56 -25.40 4.80
CA ILE A 445 -46.62 -24.42 5.89
C ILE A 445 -46.55 -23.00 5.32
N LEU A 446 -47.47 -22.14 5.75
CA LEU A 446 -47.43 -20.70 5.52
C LEU A 446 -47.26 -19.99 6.87
N THR A 447 -46.54 -18.87 6.91
CA THR A 447 -46.25 -18.12 8.16
C THR A 447 -46.81 -16.70 8.05
N GLU A 448 -47.33 -16.17 9.15
CA GLU A 448 -47.92 -14.83 9.20
C GLU A 448 -47.72 -14.16 10.57
N GLY A 449 -47.25 -12.93 10.56
CA GLY A 449 -47.15 -12.05 11.72
C GLY A 449 -48.35 -11.13 11.83
N ARG A 450 -49.03 -11.16 12.99
CA ARG A 450 -50.21 -10.35 13.28
C ARG A 450 -50.02 -9.29 14.36
N ALA A 451 -48.80 -9.10 14.86
CA ALA A 451 -48.50 -8.14 15.92
C ALA A 451 -49.51 -8.25 17.09
N GLU A 452 -50.02 -7.13 17.58
CA GLU A 452 -51.01 -7.04 18.67
C GLU A 452 -52.48 -7.20 18.23
N SER A 453 -52.73 -7.54 16.95
CA SER A 453 -54.11 -7.67 16.46
C SER A 453 -54.84 -8.89 17.06
N ASP A 454 -56.17 -8.86 17.03
CA ASP A 454 -57.05 -9.91 17.57
C ASP A 454 -56.70 -10.36 19.02
N PRO A 455 -56.71 -9.43 20.02
CA PRO A 455 -56.42 -9.78 21.41
C PRO A 455 -57.49 -10.71 21.98
N ILE A 456 -57.05 -11.78 22.66
CA ILE A 456 -57.95 -12.75 23.31
C ILE A 456 -58.19 -12.44 24.80
N ALA A 457 -57.35 -11.57 25.37
CA ALA A 457 -57.46 -11.09 26.74
C ALA A 457 -57.15 -9.60 26.83
N ALA A 458 -57.48 -8.98 27.96
CA ALA A 458 -57.22 -7.56 28.18
C ALA A 458 -55.70 -7.29 28.32
N ASN A 459 -55.19 -6.27 27.63
CA ASN A 459 -53.76 -5.92 27.63
C ASN A 459 -53.28 -5.15 28.89
N ASP A 460 -54.20 -4.83 29.79
CA ASP A 460 -53.95 -4.09 31.04
C ASP A 460 -53.22 -4.94 32.10
N THR A 461 -53.59 -6.22 32.21
CA THR A 461 -53.00 -7.19 33.13
C THR A 461 -51.78 -7.89 32.55
N GLN A 462 -50.84 -8.31 33.41
CA GLN A 462 -49.68 -9.06 32.95
C GLN A 462 -50.08 -10.40 32.36
N GLU A 463 -51.04 -11.07 33.00
CA GLU A 463 -51.62 -12.34 32.59
C GLU A 463 -52.31 -12.22 31.23
N GLY A 464 -53.04 -11.12 31.00
CA GLY A 464 -53.68 -10.85 29.71
C GLY A 464 -52.69 -10.56 28.59
N ARG A 465 -51.61 -9.82 28.86
CA ARG A 465 -50.50 -9.66 27.89
C ARG A 465 -49.82 -10.99 27.58
N GLU A 466 -49.63 -11.84 28.60
CA GLU A 466 -49.07 -13.18 28.42
C GLU A 466 -49.93 -14.07 27.52
N MET A 467 -51.26 -13.98 27.62
CA MET A 467 -52.17 -14.69 26.73
C MET A 467 -52.18 -14.14 25.29
N ASN A 468 -51.99 -12.82 25.13
CA ASN A 468 -51.92 -12.20 23.81
C ASN A 468 -50.58 -12.46 23.10
N ARG A 469 -49.51 -12.69 23.85
CA ARG A 469 -48.29 -13.31 23.34
C ARG A 469 -48.56 -14.80 23.05
N ARG A 470 -48.95 -15.14 21.83
CA ARG A 470 -49.26 -16.52 21.43
C ARG A 470 -48.80 -16.84 20.02
N THR A 471 -48.63 -18.13 19.76
CA THR A 471 -48.46 -18.65 18.41
C THR A 471 -49.57 -19.65 18.15
N GLU A 472 -50.27 -19.46 17.05
CA GLU A 472 -51.40 -20.29 16.65
C GLU A 472 -51.03 -21.03 15.36
N ILE A 473 -51.30 -22.33 15.31
CA ILE A 473 -51.11 -23.15 14.12
C ILE A 473 -52.50 -23.56 13.67
N LEU A 474 -52.95 -23.00 12.56
CA LEU A 474 -54.23 -23.32 11.93
C LEU A 474 -54.01 -24.46 10.95
N VAL A 475 -54.48 -25.65 11.31
CA VAL A 475 -54.39 -26.84 10.46
C VAL A 475 -55.64 -26.94 9.59
N LEU A 476 -55.42 -26.98 8.27
CA LEU A 476 -56.47 -27.13 7.27
C LEU A 476 -56.84 -28.60 7.16
N THR A 477 -58.03 -28.99 7.64
CA THR A 477 -58.47 -30.39 7.58
C THR A 477 -59.10 -30.75 6.21
N ASP A 478 -59.55 -29.74 5.46
CA ASP A 478 -60.05 -29.89 4.10
C ASP A 478 -58.92 -29.68 3.06
N PRO A 479 -58.58 -30.69 2.25
CA PRO A 479 -57.56 -30.58 1.20
C PRO A 479 -57.96 -29.64 0.04
N SER A 480 -59.20 -29.17 -0.04
CA SER A 480 -59.65 -28.22 -1.06
C SER A 480 -59.38 -26.75 -0.72
N GLU A 481 -59.17 -26.40 0.55
CA GLU A 481 -58.86 -25.02 0.99
C GLU A 481 -57.42 -24.62 0.65
N ARG A 482 -57.20 -23.42 0.09
CA ARG A 482 -55.84 -22.92 -0.19
C ARG A 482 -55.26 -22.21 1.03
N LEU A 483 -53.96 -22.37 1.26
CA LEU A 483 -53.20 -21.67 2.31
C LEU A 483 -53.36 -20.13 2.23
N SER A 484 -53.44 -19.59 1.01
CA SER A 484 -53.65 -18.16 0.74
C SER A 484 -55.02 -17.62 1.17
N ASP A 485 -56.03 -18.48 1.26
CA ASP A 485 -57.39 -18.05 1.61
C ASP A 485 -57.55 -17.93 3.13
N VAL A 486 -56.56 -18.43 3.89
CA VAL A 486 -56.52 -18.44 5.36
C VAL A 486 -55.55 -17.41 5.91
N GLY A 487 -54.43 -17.15 5.21
CA GLY A 487 -53.48 -16.09 5.52
C GLY A 487 -53.42 -15.00 4.44
N PHE A 488 -54.03 -13.85 4.75
CA PHE A 488 -54.13 -12.60 3.96
C PHE A 488 -54.80 -12.61 2.57
N LYS A 489 -55.87 -11.79 2.48
CA LYS A 489 -56.32 -11.07 1.29
C LYS A 489 -55.35 -9.89 1.05
N ALA A 490 -54.28 -10.10 0.29
CA ALA A 490 -53.47 -9.02 -0.32
C ALA A 490 -53.09 -9.42 -1.77
N PRO A 491 -53.11 -8.50 -2.74
CA PRO A 491 -53.11 -8.84 -4.17
C PRO A 491 -51.74 -9.38 -4.64
N PRO A 492 -51.72 -10.24 -5.68
CA PRO A 492 -50.47 -10.73 -6.25
C PRO A 492 -49.66 -9.57 -6.82
N LEU A 493 -48.42 -9.43 -6.37
CA LEU A 493 -47.40 -8.62 -7.05
C LEU A 493 -47.18 -9.23 -8.44
N GLN A 494 -47.56 -8.50 -9.47
CA GLN A 494 -47.28 -8.86 -10.87
C GLN A 494 -45.77 -8.86 -11.11
N ALA A 495 -45.32 -9.91 -11.80
CA ALA A 495 -43.97 -10.06 -12.29
C ALA A 495 -43.57 -8.93 -13.27
N GLU A 496 -42.26 -8.68 -13.29
CA GLU A 496 -41.46 -7.82 -14.16
C GLU A 496 -42.07 -7.43 -15.52
N ASN A 497 -42.07 -6.13 -15.81
CA ASN A 497 -42.16 -5.61 -17.18
C ASN A 497 -40.80 -5.77 -17.88
N PRO A 498 -40.71 -6.50 -19.01
CA PRO A 498 -39.52 -6.51 -19.85
C PRO A 498 -39.62 -5.35 -20.86
N ASN A 499 -39.23 -4.15 -20.45
CA ASN A 499 -38.95 -3.08 -21.41
C ASN A 499 -38.05 -1.99 -20.82
N GLU A 500 -36.75 -2.27 -20.72
CA GLU A 500 -35.73 -1.22 -20.71
C GLU A 500 -34.83 -1.39 -21.93
N THR A 501 -35.03 -0.49 -22.88
CA THR A 501 -34.30 -0.25 -24.11
C THR A 501 -32.84 0.12 -23.85
N ALA A 502 -31.92 -0.57 -24.54
CA ALA A 502 -30.50 -0.23 -24.64
C ALA A 502 -30.27 1.13 -25.34
N PRO A 503 -29.25 1.94 -24.94
CA PRO A 503 -28.92 3.17 -25.64
C PRO A 503 -28.05 2.90 -26.87
N ALA A 504 -28.45 3.52 -27.98
CA ALA A 504 -27.82 3.44 -29.29
C ALA A 504 -26.48 4.18 -29.36
N ALA A 505 -25.54 3.56 -30.09
CA ALA A 505 -24.28 4.14 -30.52
C ALA A 505 -24.52 5.31 -31.49
N GLY A 506 -23.99 6.49 -31.16
CA GLY A 506 -23.92 7.65 -32.04
C GLY A 506 -22.47 7.96 -32.39
N GLY A 507 -22.03 7.51 -33.57
CA GLY A 507 -20.84 8.03 -34.23
C GLY A 507 -21.26 9.14 -35.20
N ALA A 508 -20.50 10.24 -35.22
CA ALA A 508 -20.41 11.13 -36.37
C ALA A 508 -19.13 11.96 -36.28
N SER A 509 -18.27 11.77 -37.30
CA SER A 509 -17.22 12.68 -37.70
C SER A 509 -17.80 14.03 -38.15
N ARG A 510 -17.21 15.13 -37.69
CA ARG A 510 -16.53 16.14 -38.52
C ARG A 510 -15.85 17.18 -37.66
#